data_AF-A0AA87DY61-F1
#
_entry.id   AF-A0AA87DY61-F1
#
_cell.length_a   1.000
_cell.length_b   1.000
_cell.length_c   1.000
_cell.angle_alpha   90.00
_cell.angle_beta   90.00
_cell.angle_gamma   90.00
#
_symmetry.space_group_name_H-M   'P 1'
#
loop_
_entity.id
_entity.type
_entity.pdbx_description
1 polymer ?
#
loop_
_entity_poly.entity_id
_entity_poly.type
_entity_poly.pdbx_seq_one_letter_code
_entity_poly.pdbx_strand_id
1 'polypeptide(L)'
;MHSCLFLTSTIQSGSGFMINYLDIEKKIQEVDFLITGEGKLDRQSYMGKAPIELARIAKKYDKKIIFLAGSIIDKELLNLSAEDKKIVDVSFSIQREFLPLEIAMNKTVAKSNLEETIEQIFRVLEFYNG
;
A
#
# COMPACT_ATOMS: atom_id res chain seq x y z
N MET A 1 -22.84 13.42 -4.10
CA MET A 1 -23.46 12.19 -4.62
C MET A 1 -23.86 12.45 -6.07
N HIS A 2 -23.20 11.81 -7.02
CA HIS A 2 -23.53 11.94 -8.44
C HIS A 2 -24.36 10.71 -8.85
N SER A 3 -25.65 10.91 -9.14
CA SER A 3 -26.54 9.89 -9.68
C SER A 3 -26.34 9.80 -11.20
N CYS A 4 -26.25 8.57 -11.73
CA CYS A 4 -26.26 8.35 -13.18
C CYS A 4 -27.72 8.35 -13.65
N LEU A 5 -28.10 9.27 -14.53
CA LEU A 5 -29.51 9.63 -14.83
C LEU A 5 -30.38 8.46 -15.41
N PHE A 6 -29.79 7.33 -15.78
CA PHE A 6 -30.46 6.18 -16.41
C PHE A 6 -30.62 4.93 -15.52
N LEU A 7 -29.90 4.86 -14.40
CA LEU A 7 -29.96 3.75 -13.45
C LEU A 7 -30.08 4.36 -12.06
N THR A 8 -31.01 3.89 -11.23
CA THR A 8 -31.09 4.23 -9.80
C THR A 8 -29.94 3.58 -9.01
N SER A 9 -28.71 3.76 -9.48
CA SER A 9 -27.48 3.26 -8.90
C SER A 9 -26.67 4.41 -8.30
N THR A 10 -25.90 4.09 -7.26
CA THR A 10 -24.98 5.03 -6.63
C THR A 10 -23.56 4.70 -7.06
N ILE A 11 -22.82 5.72 -7.50
CA ILE A 11 -21.38 5.58 -7.75
C ILE A 11 -20.68 5.57 -6.40
N GLN A 12 -20.00 4.48 -6.09
CA GLN A 12 -19.22 4.31 -4.88
C GLN A 12 -17.74 4.12 -5.24
N SER A 13 -16.85 4.44 -4.30
CA SER A 13 -15.43 4.11 -4.44
C SER A 13 -15.27 2.59 -4.50
N GLY A 14 -14.63 2.07 -5.56
CA GLY A 14 -14.40 0.64 -5.71
C GLY A 14 -13.53 0.06 -4.60
N SER A 15 -12.51 0.81 -4.14
CA SER A 15 -11.67 0.41 -3.00
C SER A 15 -12.48 0.34 -1.71
N GLY A 16 -13.26 1.38 -1.41
CA GLY A 16 -14.13 1.41 -0.23
C GLY A 16 -15.18 0.30 -0.24
N PHE A 17 -15.79 0.02 -1.39
CA PHE A 17 -16.72 -1.10 -1.55
C PHE A 17 -16.05 -2.44 -1.25
N MET A 18 -14.88 -2.71 -1.83
CA MET A 18 -14.16 -3.97 -1.62
C MET A 18 -13.70 -4.15 -0.16
N ILE A 19 -13.22 -3.07 0.48
CA ILE A 19 -12.80 -3.09 1.88
C ILE A 19 -13.97 -3.47 2.79
N ASN A 20 -15.13 -2.85 2.57
CA ASN A 20 -16.34 -3.14 3.34
C ASN A 20 -16.87 -4.55 3.04
N TYR A 21 -16.90 -4.94 1.77
CA TYR A 21 -17.40 -6.24 1.34
C TYR A 21 -16.58 -7.41 1.92
N LEU A 22 -15.26 -7.24 2.04
CA LEU A 22 -14.34 -8.25 2.58
C LEU A 22 -14.12 -8.15 4.10
N ASP A 23 -14.84 -7.25 4.78
CA ASP A 23 -14.71 -6.99 6.23
C ASP A 23 -13.24 -6.73 6.67
N ILE A 24 -12.46 -6.07 5.81
CA ILE A 24 -11.00 -5.92 6.03
C ILE A 24 -10.71 -5.09 7.29
N GLU A 25 -11.56 -4.10 7.58
CA GLU A 25 -11.41 -3.25 8.76
C GLU A 25 -11.40 -4.05 10.07
N LYS A 26 -12.23 -5.11 10.19
CA LYS A 26 -12.23 -6.00 11.36
C LYS A 26 -10.91 -6.76 11.46
N LYS A 27 -10.42 -7.31 10.35
CA LYS A 27 -9.13 -8.04 10.31
C LYS A 27 -7.95 -7.14 10.66
N ILE A 28 -7.99 -5.86 10.25
CA ILE A 28 -6.95 -4.88 10.57
C ILE A 28 -6.84 -4.66 12.09
N GLN A 29 -7.94 -4.75 12.85
CA GLN A 29 -7.92 -4.56 14.30
C GLN A 29 -7.14 -5.66 15.03
N GLU A 30 -7.08 -6.86 14.46
CA GLU A 30 -6.47 -8.05 15.06
C GLU A 30 -4.97 -8.20 14.75
N VAL A 31 -4.43 -7.45 13.79
CA VAL A 31 -3.01 -7.55 13.39
C VAL A 31 -2.14 -6.51 14.09
N ASP A 32 -0.84 -6.80 14.23
CA ASP A 32 0.15 -5.85 14.73
C ASP A 32 0.65 -4.89 13.64
N PHE A 33 0.80 -5.40 12.42
CA PHE A 33 1.33 -4.68 11.27
C PHE A 33 0.43 -4.89 10.05
N LEU A 34 0.23 -3.83 9.27
CA LEU A 34 -0.30 -3.91 7.91
C LEU A 34 0.87 -3.86 6.93
N ILE A 35 1.04 -4.92 6.14
CA ILE A 35 1.92 -4.92 4.97
C ILE A 35 1.03 -4.78 3.73
N THR A 36 1.29 -3.76 2.90
CA THR A 36 0.54 -3.50 1.67
C THR A 36 1.46 -2.99 0.57
N GLY A 37 0.94 -2.79 -0.64
CA GLY A 37 1.78 -2.34 -1.75
C GLY A 37 1.08 -2.16 -3.08
N GLU A 38 1.80 -1.56 -4.03
CA GLU A 38 1.40 -1.46 -5.43
C GLU A 38 2.62 -1.32 -6.36
N GLY A 39 2.40 -1.29 -7.68
CA GLY A 39 3.49 -1.17 -8.64
C GLY A 39 4.30 0.14 -8.53
N LYS A 40 3.66 1.24 -8.11
CA LYS A 40 4.29 2.55 -7.98
C LYS A 40 3.67 3.34 -6.83
N LEU A 41 4.49 3.77 -5.87
CA LEU A 41 4.10 4.69 -4.81
C LEU A 41 4.45 6.11 -5.25
N ASP A 42 3.42 6.89 -5.57
CA ASP A 42 3.52 8.28 -6.00
C ASP A 42 2.36 9.13 -5.44
N ARG A 43 2.23 10.40 -5.84
CA ARG A 43 1.15 11.25 -5.31
C ARG A 43 -0.25 10.72 -5.67
N GLN A 44 -0.40 10.03 -6.80
CA GLN A 44 -1.69 9.48 -7.24
C GLN A 44 -2.13 8.30 -6.39
N SER A 45 -1.21 7.52 -5.85
CA SER A 45 -1.50 6.48 -4.85
C SER A 45 -2.35 7.03 -3.69
N TYR A 46 -2.03 8.24 -3.23
CA TYR A 46 -2.72 8.90 -2.11
C TYR A 46 -4.09 9.49 -2.46
N MET A 47 -4.47 9.49 -3.75
CA MET A 47 -5.76 10.01 -4.21
C MET A 47 -6.91 8.99 -4.14
N GLY A 48 -6.76 7.91 -3.36
CA GLY A 48 -7.85 6.96 -3.08
C GLY A 48 -7.65 5.56 -3.65
N LYS A 49 -6.41 5.17 -3.97
CA LYS A 49 -6.11 3.77 -4.33
C LYS A 49 -6.24 2.85 -3.12
N ALA A 50 -6.62 1.60 -3.38
CA ALA A 50 -6.90 0.61 -2.35
C ALA A 50 -5.77 0.43 -1.30
N PRO A 51 -4.47 0.38 -1.65
CA PRO A 51 -3.40 0.22 -0.66
C PRO A 51 -3.30 1.39 0.33
N ILE A 52 -3.46 2.64 -0.14
CA ILE A 52 -3.46 3.81 0.75
C ILE A 52 -4.75 3.90 1.55
N GLU A 53 -5.90 3.53 1.01
CA GLU A 53 -7.15 3.47 1.78
C GLU A 53 -7.05 2.44 2.92
N LEU A 54 -6.46 1.28 2.66
CA LEU A 54 -6.16 0.29 3.70
C LEU A 54 -5.22 0.86 4.77
N ALA A 55 -4.16 1.56 4.36
CA ALA A 55 -3.24 2.22 5.28
C ALA A 55 -3.94 3.30 6.13
N ARG A 56 -4.84 4.11 5.54
CA ARG A 56 -5.64 5.09 6.28
C ARG A 56 -6.52 4.44 7.34
N ILE A 57 -7.15 3.30 7.02
CA ILE A 57 -7.96 2.55 7.98
C ILE A 57 -7.08 1.98 9.09
N ALA A 58 -5.95 1.35 8.74
CA ALA A 58 -4.98 0.83 9.70
C ALA A 58 -4.46 1.92 10.66
N LYS A 59 -4.22 3.14 10.17
CA LYS A 59 -3.85 4.27 11.03
C LYS A 59 -4.91 4.67 12.04
N LYS A 60 -6.20 4.52 11.74
CA LYS A 60 -7.28 4.79 12.72
C LYS A 60 -7.19 3.88 13.95
N TYR A 61 -6.63 2.68 13.77
CA TYR A 61 -6.44 1.67 14.81
C TYR A 61 -5.00 1.60 15.33
N ASP A 62 -4.21 2.64 15.07
CA ASP A 62 -2.81 2.78 15.50
C ASP A 62 -1.90 1.61 15.05
N LYS A 63 -2.21 1.04 13.88
CA LYS A 63 -1.41 -0.04 13.31
C LYS A 63 -0.18 0.51 12.58
N LYS A 64 0.92 -0.25 12.66
CA LYS A 64 2.17 0.04 11.94
C LYS A 64 2.04 -0.39 10.49
N ILE A 65 2.47 0.44 9.55
CA ILE A 65 2.21 0.27 8.12
C ILE A 65 3.52 0.20 7.35
N ILE A 66 3.71 -0.92 6.67
CA ILE A 66 4.84 -1.19 5.79
C ILE A 66 4.32 -1.24 4.35
N PHE A 67 4.85 -0.35 3.51
CA PHE A 67 4.45 -0.25 2.11
C PHE A 67 5.55 -0.79 1.18
N LEU A 68 5.20 -1.73 0.32
CA LEU A 68 6.11 -2.30 -0.68
C LEU A 68 5.72 -1.81 -2.07
N ALA A 69 6.67 -1.24 -2.81
CA ALA A 69 6.40 -0.70 -4.12
C ALA A 69 7.37 -1.20 -5.18
N GLY A 70 6.87 -1.38 -6.41
CA GLY A 70 7.73 -1.61 -7.58
C GLY A 70 8.67 -0.42 -7.83
N SER A 71 8.18 0.81 -7.62
CA SER A 71 8.98 2.04 -7.68
C SER A 71 8.42 3.08 -6.70
N ILE A 72 9.29 3.93 -6.17
CA ILE A 72 8.92 5.02 -5.25
C ILE A 72 9.42 6.32 -5.85
N ILE A 73 8.55 7.34 -5.95
CA ILE A 73 8.94 8.66 -6.45
C ILE A 73 8.99 9.65 -5.27
N ASP A 74 10.10 9.66 -4.54
CA ASP A 74 10.24 10.47 -3.32
C ASP A 74 9.92 11.96 -3.53
N LYS A 75 10.32 12.51 -4.68
CA LYS A 75 10.04 13.91 -5.04
C LYS A 75 8.54 14.23 -5.03
N GLU A 76 7.68 13.28 -5.41
CA GLU A 76 6.24 13.47 -5.35
C GLU A 76 5.69 13.32 -3.93
N LEU A 77 6.28 12.43 -3.14
CA LEU A 77 5.89 12.20 -1.73
C LEU A 77 6.25 13.40 -0.84
N LEU A 78 7.31 14.13 -1.17
CA LEU A 78 7.66 15.38 -0.47
C LEU A 78 6.57 16.45 -0.56
N ASN A 79 5.76 16.43 -1.62
CA ASN A 79 4.68 17.40 -1.85
C ASN A 79 3.34 16.97 -1.21
N LEU A 80 3.31 15.87 -0.48
CA LEU A 80 2.13 15.44 0.28
C LEU A 80 1.90 16.32 1.50
N SER A 81 0.64 16.37 1.95
CA SER A 81 0.27 17.03 3.20
C SER A 81 0.99 16.38 4.39
N ALA A 82 1.14 17.12 5.51
CA ALA A 82 1.74 16.57 6.72
C ALA A 82 0.96 15.38 7.29
N GLU A 83 -0.35 15.33 7.06
CA GLU A 83 -1.22 14.22 7.45
C GLU A 83 -0.99 13.01 6.53
N ASP A 84 -0.93 13.21 5.21
CA ASP A 84 -0.71 12.12 4.25
C ASP A 84 0.67 11.46 4.44
N LYS A 85 1.70 12.24 4.78
CA LYS A 85 3.04 11.72 5.08
C LYS A 85 3.06 10.77 6.28
N LYS A 86 2.09 10.85 7.18
CA LYS A 86 1.98 9.97 8.36
C LYS A 86 1.22 8.68 8.07
N ILE A 87 0.60 8.54 6.89
CA ILE A 87 -0.22 7.36 6.58
C ILE A 87 0.66 6.11 6.46
N VAL A 88 1.82 6.22 5.82
CA VAL A 88 2.77 5.11 5.64
C VAL A 88 3.95 5.37 6.58
N ASP A 89 4.27 4.42 7.46
CA ASP A 89 5.39 4.56 8.39
C ASP A 89 6.72 4.33 7.70
N VAL A 90 6.79 3.28 6.90
CA VAL A 90 7.97 2.90 6.13
C VAL A 90 7.56 2.40 4.74
N SER A 91 8.34 2.77 3.73
CA SER A 91 8.17 2.30 2.36
C SER A 91 9.47 1.72 1.80
N PHE A 92 9.36 0.64 1.04
CA PHE A 92 10.50 -0.03 0.42
C PHE A 92 10.22 -0.27 -1.06
N SER A 93 11.22 0.00 -1.89
CA SER A 93 11.20 -0.50 -3.27
C SER A 93 11.61 -1.97 -3.26
N ILE A 94 10.89 -2.80 -4.02
CA ILE A 94 11.27 -4.20 -4.20
C ILE A 94 12.42 -4.39 -5.20
N GLN A 95 12.78 -3.36 -5.97
CA GLN A 95 13.84 -3.49 -6.97
C GLN A 95 15.20 -3.61 -6.26
N ARG A 96 15.88 -4.72 -6.50
CA ARG A 96 17.20 -5.01 -5.90
C ARG A 96 18.37 -4.54 -6.77
N GLU A 97 18.12 -4.30 -8.06
CA GLU A 97 19.11 -3.95 -9.06
C GLU A 97 18.49 -2.98 -10.08
N PHE A 98 19.34 -2.39 -10.92
CA PHE A 98 18.87 -1.59 -12.05
C PHE A 98 18.37 -2.53 -13.17
N LEU A 99 17.05 -2.65 -13.29
CA LEU A 99 16.39 -3.52 -14.26
C LEU A 99 15.59 -2.71 -15.30
N PRO A 100 15.61 -3.09 -16.59
CA PRO A 100 14.63 -2.63 -17.56
C PRO A 100 13.21 -2.95 -17.09
N LEU A 101 12.25 -2.07 -17.43
CA LEU A 101 10.85 -2.22 -16.99
C LEU A 101 10.25 -3.58 -17.36
N GLU A 102 10.54 -4.09 -18.56
CA GLU A 102 10.07 -5.40 -19.02
C GLU A 102 10.52 -6.53 -18.08
N ILE A 103 11.77 -6.50 -17.64
CA ILE A 103 12.33 -7.49 -16.71
C ILE A 103 11.76 -7.27 -15.30
N ALA A 104 11.65 -6.02 -14.85
CA ALA A 104 11.07 -5.68 -13.55
C ALA A 104 9.58 -6.08 -13.43
N MET A 105 8.84 -6.06 -14.55
CA MET A 105 7.44 -6.49 -14.63
C MET A 105 7.28 -8.00 -14.83
N ASN A 106 8.37 -8.74 -15.11
CA ASN A 106 8.31 -10.19 -15.18
C ASN A 106 7.85 -10.74 -13.82
N LYS A 107 6.76 -11.52 -13.84
CA LYS A 107 6.13 -12.04 -12.62
C LYS A 107 7.09 -12.80 -11.71
N THR A 108 8.00 -13.58 -12.28
CA THR A 108 8.98 -14.37 -11.51
C THR A 108 10.00 -13.46 -10.83
N VAL A 109 10.47 -12.44 -11.54
CA VAL A 109 11.42 -11.45 -11.01
C VAL A 109 10.77 -10.60 -9.93
N ALA A 110 9.60 -10.01 -10.20
CA ALA A 110 8.86 -9.20 -9.25
C ALA A 110 8.50 -9.98 -7.97
N LYS A 111 8.11 -11.25 -8.11
CA LYS A 111 7.82 -12.13 -6.98
C LYS A 111 9.07 -12.41 -6.15
N SER A 112 10.17 -12.81 -6.77
CA SER A 112 11.44 -13.08 -6.08
C SER A 112 11.92 -11.83 -5.32
N ASN A 113 11.91 -10.68 -5.98
CA ASN A 113 12.25 -9.39 -5.39
C ASN A 113 11.36 -9.03 -4.18
N LEU A 114 10.06 -9.29 -4.28
CA LEU A 114 9.11 -9.07 -3.18
C LEU A 114 9.39 -10.00 -1.99
N GLU A 115 9.58 -11.30 -2.25
CA GLU A 115 9.88 -12.32 -1.21
C GLU A 115 11.17 -11.96 -0.46
N GLU A 116 12.23 -11.63 -1.18
CA GLU A 116 13.51 -11.22 -0.62
C GLU A 116 13.40 -9.94 0.21
N THR A 117 12.67 -8.93 -0.28
CA THR A 117 12.47 -7.66 0.45
C THR A 117 11.70 -7.90 1.75
N ILE A 118 10.65 -8.71 1.69
CA ILE A 118 9.87 -9.08 2.87
C ILE A 118 10.73 -9.85 3.87
N GLU A 119 11.53 -10.80 3.42
CA GLU A 119 12.42 -11.56 4.29
C GLU A 119 13.39 -10.64 5.05
N GLN A 120 14.00 -9.67 4.37
CA GLN A 120 14.89 -8.71 5.02
C GLN A 120 14.16 -7.85 6.06
N ILE A 121 12.93 -7.42 5.78
CA ILE A 121 12.10 -6.66 6.73
C ILE A 121 11.83 -7.50 7.99
N PHE A 122 11.43 -8.76 7.82
CA PHE A 122 11.18 -9.65 8.96
C PHE A 122 12.45 -9.96 9.75
N ARG A 123 13.60 -10.16 9.08
CA ARG A 123 14.89 -10.32 9.75
C ARG A 123 15.23 -9.12 10.64
N VAL A 124 14.94 -7.90 10.19
CA VAL A 124 15.11 -6.69 11.01
C VAL A 124 14.15 -6.71 12.20
N LEU A 125 12.88 -7.05 12.01
CA LEU A 125 11.91 -7.12 13.09
C LEU A 125 12.28 -8.19 14.15
N GLU A 126 12.78 -9.34 13.71
CA GLU A 126 13.30 -10.39 14.61
C GLU A 126 14.54 -9.93 15.37
N PHE A 127 15.48 -9.24 14.69
CA PHE A 127 16.72 -8.74 15.30
C PHE A 127 16.48 -7.83 16.50
N TYR A 128 15.40 -7.03 16.48
CA TYR A 128 15.05 -6.13 17.59
C TYR A 128 14.10 -6.74 18.62
N ASN A 129 13.51 -7.91 18.33
CA ASN A 129 12.58 -8.61 19.22
C ASN A 129 13.22 -9.79 19.98
N GLY A 130 14.46 -10.18 19.64
CA GLY A 130 15.27 -11.16 20.38
C GLY A 130 16.22 -10.49 21.35
#